data_AF-A0A6I5HDH0-F1
#
_entry.id   AF-A0A6I5HDH0-F1
#
_cell.length_a   1.000
_cell.length_b   1.000
_cell.length_c   1.000
_cell.angle_alpha   90.00
_cell.angle_beta   90.00
_cell.angle_gamma   90.00
#
_symmetry.space_group_name_H-M   'P 1'
#
loop_
_entity.id
_entity.type
_entity.pdbx_description
1 polymer ?
#
loop_
_entity_poly.entity_id
_entity_poly.type
_entity_poly.pdbx_seq_one_letter_code
_entity_poly.pdbx_strand_id
1 'polypeptide(L)'
;SVVRALEAVAREGERLGVHLVAAAGAGGRTAESEPARRAALRVVLDAPQPGPDQPAPGRGRLACADGRAVGFQGGRVTGRIPRTATQRPTVVALDWQRMGDPPARRPVRELGNGPTDLALLASAVERAAREVAAAQVPSLL
;
A
#
# COMPACT_ATOMS: atom_id res chain seq x y z
N SER A 1 -0.50 12.16 -26.11
CA SER A 1 0.28 11.01 -25.58
C SER A 1 0.13 10.99 -24.08
N VAL A 2 -0.21 9.83 -23.48
CA VAL A 2 -0.39 9.66 -22.03
C VAL A 2 0.84 10.10 -21.25
N VAL A 3 2.05 9.79 -21.76
CA VAL A 3 3.31 10.17 -21.11
C VAL A 3 3.41 11.69 -20.95
N ARG A 4 3.14 12.48 -21.99
CA ARG A 4 3.18 13.95 -21.90
C ARG A 4 2.18 14.52 -20.90
N ALA A 5 1.01 13.92 -20.76
CA ALA A 5 0.03 14.33 -19.75
C ALA A 5 0.56 14.08 -18.33
N LEU A 6 1.16 12.91 -18.10
CA LEU A 6 1.81 12.59 -16.81
C LEU A 6 2.98 13.53 -16.50
N GLU A 7 3.78 13.90 -17.50
CA GLU A 7 4.85 14.90 -17.32
C GLU A 7 4.31 16.29 -16.95
N ALA A 8 3.19 16.71 -17.56
CA ALA A 8 2.55 17.98 -17.22
C ALA A 8 2.05 17.97 -15.76
N VAL A 9 1.39 16.90 -15.34
CA VAL A 9 0.96 16.73 -13.94
C VAL A 9 2.15 16.69 -12.99
N ALA A 10 3.25 16.02 -13.35
CA ALA A 10 4.46 16.01 -12.53
C ALA A 10 5.12 17.38 -12.39
N ARG A 11 4.93 18.30 -13.36
CA ARG A 11 5.48 19.67 -13.32
C ARG A 11 4.56 20.65 -12.60
N GLU A 12 3.26 20.55 -12.82
CA GLU A 12 2.29 21.60 -12.47
C GLU A 12 1.19 21.13 -11.50
N GLY A 13 1.05 19.83 -11.28
CA GLY A 13 -0.06 19.24 -10.52
C GLY A 13 -0.15 19.73 -9.08
N GLU A 14 0.99 19.98 -8.42
CA GLU A 14 1.02 20.49 -7.04
C GLU A 14 0.25 21.81 -6.89
N ARG A 15 0.39 22.73 -7.85
CA ARG A 15 -0.32 24.03 -7.84
C ARG A 15 -1.83 23.88 -7.95
N LEU A 16 -2.28 22.72 -8.43
CA LEU A 16 -3.69 22.37 -8.62
C LEU A 16 -4.19 21.38 -7.55
N GLY A 17 -3.36 21.04 -6.55
CA GLY A 17 -3.68 20.00 -5.55
C GLY A 17 -3.73 18.58 -6.12
N VAL A 18 -3.13 18.34 -7.28
CA VAL A 18 -3.09 17.04 -7.95
C VAL A 18 -1.81 16.32 -7.57
N HIS A 19 -1.95 15.16 -6.92
CA HIS A 19 -0.84 14.26 -6.58
C HIS A 19 -0.76 13.10 -7.57
N LEU A 20 0.42 12.88 -8.14
CA LEU A 20 0.66 11.79 -9.09
C LEU A 20 1.30 10.58 -8.39
N VAL A 21 0.64 9.43 -8.48
CA VAL A 21 1.22 8.12 -8.15
C VAL A 21 1.33 7.32 -9.43
N ALA A 22 2.55 6.91 -9.78
CA ALA A 22 2.83 6.14 -10.98
C ALA A 22 3.58 4.85 -10.62
N ALA A 23 3.22 3.75 -11.29
CA ALA A 23 3.88 2.47 -11.17
C ALA A 23 4.42 2.04 -12.54
N ALA A 24 5.61 1.45 -12.55
CA ALA A 24 6.25 0.92 -13.75
C ALA A 24 7.05 -0.34 -13.40
N GLY A 25 7.35 -1.15 -14.43
CA GLY A 25 8.30 -2.26 -14.29
C GLY A 25 9.71 -1.77 -13.93
N ALA A 26 10.53 -2.68 -13.40
CA ALA A 26 11.92 -2.38 -13.06
C ALA A 26 12.74 -2.11 -14.33
N GLY A 27 13.45 -0.99 -14.34
CA GLY A 27 14.29 -0.58 -15.48
C GLY A 27 13.49 -0.11 -16.71
N GLY A 28 14.22 0.43 -17.69
CA GLY A 28 13.65 0.86 -18.97
C GLY A 28 13.30 2.35 -19.05
N ARG A 29 12.63 2.72 -20.15
CA ARG A 29 12.43 4.13 -20.58
C ARG A 29 11.67 5.01 -19.58
N THR A 30 10.87 4.41 -18.68
CA THR A 30 10.12 5.16 -17.66
C THR A 30 10.97 5.60 -16.48
N ALA A 31 12.12 4.94 -16.24
CA ALA A 31 13.05 5.33 -15.17
C ALA A 31 13.63 6.75 -15.39
N GLU A 32 13.71 7.17 -16.65
CA GLU A 32 14.18 8.49 -17.07
C GLU A 32 13.04 9.46 -17.40
N SER A 33 11.82 9.17 -16.98
CA SER A 33 10.68 10.08 -17.19
C SER A 33 10.63 11.20 -16.14
N GLU A 34 9.95 12.31 -16.44
CA GLU A 34 9.78 13.38 -15.44
C GLU A 34 9.11 12.92 -14.14
N PRO A 35 8.03 12.11 -14.15
CA PRO A 35 7.46 11.57 -12.92
C PRO A 35 8.50 10.83 -12.06
N ALA A 36 9.41 10.06 -12.66
CA ALA A 36 10.46 9.35 -11.94
C ALA A 36 11.50 10.32 -11.35
N ARG A 37 11.90 11.36 -12.10
CA ARG A 37 12.86 12.37 -11.64
C ARG A 37 12.31 13.22 -10.49
N ARG A 38 11.05 13.65 -10.57
CA ARG A 38 10.41 14.55 -9.60
C ARG A 38 9.76 13.86 -8.39
N ALA A 39 9.69 12.53 -8.39
CA ALA A 39 9.09 11.79 -7.28
C ALA A 39 9.78 12.09 -5.94
N ALA A 40 9.05 12.74 -5.02
CA ALA A 40 9.50 12.99 -3.66
C ALA A 40 9.54 11.71 -2.79
N LEU A 41 8.72 10.72 -3.15
CA LEU A 41 8.68 9.39 -2.55
C LEU A 41 8.87 8.34 -3.63
N ARG A 42 9.76 7.38 -3.39
CA ARG A 42 10.02 6.27 -4.31
C ARG A 42 9.80 4.95 -3.62
N VAL A 43 8.87 4.16 -4.15
CA VAL A 43 8.62 2.78 -3.70
C VAL A 43 9.32 1.83 -4.66
N VAL A 44 10.24 1.02 -4.14
CA VAL A 44 10.88 -0.06 -4.87
C VAL A 44 10.45 -1.37 -4.23
N LEU A 45 9.75 -2.21 -5.01
CA LEU A 45 9.36 -3.54 -4.57
C LEU A 45 10.50 -4.52 -4.87
N ASP A 46 10.75 -5.42 -3.92
CA ASP A 46 11.68 -6.52 -4.13
C ASP A 46 11.10 -7.49 -5.16
N ALA A 47 11.95 -8.00 -6.05
CA ALA A 47 11.54 -9.03 -6.99
C ALA A 47 11.20 -10.30 -6.19
N PRO A 48 9.97 -10.82 -6.24
CA PRO A 48 9.61 -12.01 -5.49
C PRO A 48 10.48 -13.18 -5.94
N GLN A 49 11.08 -13.89 -4.99
CA GLN A 49 11.87 -15.10 -5.26
C GLN A 49 11.23 -16.30 -4.54
N PRO A 50 11.31 -17.51 -5.10
CA PRO A 50 10.79 -18.71 -4.44
C PRO A 50 11.71 -19.17 -3.29
N GLY A 51 11.17 -19.30 -2.08
CA GLY A 51 11.88 -19.84 -0.91
C GLY A 51 11.39 -19.25 0.41
N PRO A 52 11.64 -19.92 1.56
CA PRO A 52 11.18 -19.46 2.88
C PRO A 52 11.84 -18.15 3.35
N ASP A 53 13.09 -17.91 2.96
CA ASP A 53 13.86 -16.72 3.36
C ASP A 53 13.87 -15.61 2.28
N GLN A 54 13.12 -15.83 1.20
CA GLN A 54 13.07 -14.93 0.06
C GLN A 54 12.02 -13.83 0.25
N PRO A 55 12.15 -12.67 -0.42
CA PRO A 55 11.17 -11.60 -0.32
C PRO A 55 9.79 -12.08 -0.78
N ALA A 56 8.84 -12.09 0.16
CA ALA A 56 7.43 -12.32 -0.14
C ALA A 56 6.88 -11.17 -1.01
N PRO A 57 5.87 -11.42 -1.85
CA PRO A 57 5.19 -10.36 -2.59
C PRO A 57 4.78 -9.20 -1.68
N GLY A 58 5.06 -7.97 -2.11
CA GLY A 58 4.78 -6.75 -1.36
C GLY A 58 5.90 -6.28 -0.45
N ARG A 59 6.99 -7.06 -0.27
CA ARG A 59 8.20 -6.57 0.39
C ARG A 59 8.87 -5.50 -0.47
N GLY A 60 9.42 -4.46 0.16
CA GLY A 60 10.16 -3.43 -0.55
C GLY A 60 10.72 -2.36 0.36
N ARG A 61 11.08 -1.23 -0.25
CA ARG A 61 11.65 -0.07 0.41
C ARG A 61 10.99 1.22 -0.08
N LEU A 62 10.68 2.10 0.86
CA LEU A 62 10.24 3.48 0.60
C LEU A 62 11.45 4.40 0.80
N ALA A 63 11.87 5.10 -0.25
CA ALA A 63 12.88 6.15 -0.19
C ALA A 63 12.23 7.54 -0.22
N CYS A 64 12.68 8.42 0.65
CA CYS A 64 12.23 9.80 0.78
C CYS A 64 13.25 10.76 0.13
N ALA A 65 12.80 11.96 -0.25
CA ALA A 65 13.65 13.00 -0.83
C ALA A 65 14.80 13.45 0.09
N ASP A 66 14.64 13.28 1.41
CA ASP A 66 15.68 13.54 2.43
C ASP A 66 16.77 12.45 2.50
N GLY A 67 16.71 11.45 1.62
CA GLY A 67 17.66 10.33 1.56
C GLY A 67 17.35 9.19 2.53
N ARG A 68 16.37 9.34 3.43
CA ARG A 68 15.95 8.23 4.30
C ARG A 68 15.30 7.14 3.48
N ALA A 69 15.52 5.90 3.90
CA ALA A 69 14.84 4.75 3.32
C ALA A 69 14.36 3.78 4.39
N VAL A 70 13.10 3.36 4.28
CA VAL A 70 12.42 2.50 5.26
C VAL A 70 11.95 1.23 4.54
N GLY A 71 12.34 0.06 5.05
CA GLY A 71 11.81 -1.22 4.56
C GLY A 71 10.33 -1.33 4.89
N PHE A 72 9.54 -2.03 4.09
CA PHE A 72 8.14 -2.29 4.41
C PHE A 72 7.66 -3.62 3.83
N GLN A 73 6.55 -4.09 4.36
CA GLN A 73 5.75 -5.18 3.80
C GLN A 73 4.36 -4.64 3.46
N GLY A 74 4.04 -4.60 2.17
CA GLY A 74 2.73 -4.20 1.68
C GLY A 74 1.65 -5.18 2.13
N GLY A 75 0.53 -4.63 2.61
CA GLY A 75 -0.67 -5.41 2.90
C GLY A 75 -1.33 -5.90 1.60
N ARG A 76 -1.90 -7.11 1.64
CA ARG A 76 -2.65 -7.67 0.51
C ARG A 76 -4.14 -7.49 0.76
N VAL A 77 -4.81 -6.82 -0.19
CA VAL A 77 -6.27 -6.67 -0.21
C VAL A 77 -6.77 -7.24 -1.54
N THR A 78 -7.63 -8.24 -1.47
CA THR A 78 -8.05 -9.04 -2.63
C THR A 78 -9.50 -8.85 -3.01
N GLY A 79 -10.30 -8.18 -2.17
CA GLY A 79 -11.75 -8.07 -2.31
C GLY A 79 -12.48 -9.40 -2.09
N ARG A 80 -11.77 -10.46 -1.69
CA ARG A 80 -12.36 -11.79 -1.50
C ARG A 80 -13.01 -11.87 -0.13
N ILE A 81 -14.19 -12.48 -0.08
CA ILE A 81 -14.74 -13.03 1.16
C ILE A 81 -13.78 -14.15 1.53
N PRO A 82 -13.11 -14.08 2.69
CA PRO A 82 -12.30 -15.21 3.11
C PRO A 82 -13.27 -16.37 3.36
N ARG A 83 -13.36 -17.32 2.43
CA ARG A 83 -14.18 -18.54 2.62
C ARG A 83 -13.69 -19.39 3.80
N THR A 84 -12.59 -18.98 4.44
CA THR A 84 -11.93 -19.64 5.56
C THR A 84 -11.49 -18.67 6.69
N ALA A 85 -11.68 -17.36 6.58
CA ALA A 85 -11.32 -16.44 7.68
C ALA A 85 -12.55 -16.11 8.50
N THR A 86 -12.72 -16.91 9.54
CA THR A 86 -13.72 -16.81 10.59
C THR A 86 -13.28 -15.82 11.68
N GLN A 87 -12.34 -14.94 11.35
CA GLN A 87 -11.70 -14.01 12.29
C GLN A 87 -12.35 -12.63 12.22
N ARG A 88 -12.67 -12.06 13.39
CA ARG A 88 -12.82 -10.60 13.50
C ARG A 88 -11.46 -9.96 13.18
N PRO A 89 -11.43 -8.88 12.39
CA PRO A 89 -10.20 -8.12 12.18
C PRO A 89 -9.66 -7.66 13.52
N THR A 90 -8.38 -7.88 13.75
CA THR A 90 -7.67 -7.36 14.91
C THR A 90 -6.50 -6.53 14.42
N VAL A 91 -6.37 -5.32 14.97
CA VAL A 91 -5.18 -4.50 14.80
C VAL A 91 -4.23 -4.90 15.93
N VAL A 92 -3.07 -5.42 15.57
CA VAL A 92 -2.00 -5.75 16.52
C VAL A 92 -0.81 -4.83 16.27
N ALA A 93 -0.22 -4.32 17.35
CA ALA A 93 1.05 -3.60 17.27
C ALA A 93 2.11 -4.57 16.76
N LEU A 94 2.77 -4.20 15.66
CA LEU A 94 3.73 -5.05 14.98
C LEU A 94 5.14 -4.69 15.45
N ASP A 95 5.84 -5.66 16.04
CA ASP A 95 7.26 -5.51 16.35
C ASP A 95 8.03 -5.53 15.03
N TRP A 96 8.74 -4.44 14.76
CA TRP A 96 9.46 -4.23 13.52
C TRP A 96 10.53 -5.30 13.26
N GLN A 97 11.15 -5.83 14.31
CA GLN A 97 12.17 -6.88 14.17
C GLN A 97 11.58 -8.21 13.71
N ARG A 98 10.26 -8.38 13.82
CA ARG A 98 9.50 -9.61 13.52
C ARG A 98 8.59 -9.46 12.31
N MET A 99 8.74 -8.39 11.55
CA MET A 99 7.95 -8.15 10.35
C MET A 99 8.25 -9.23 9.29
N GLY A 100 7.23 -10.05 8.98
CA GLY A 100 7.32 -11.16 8.05
C GLY A 100 7.05 -12.53 8.70
N ASP A 101 7.12 -12.61 10.03
CA ASP A 101 6.75 -13.82 10.76
C ASP A 101 5.26 -14.16 10.55
N PRO A 102 4.90 -15.44 10.38
CA PRO A 102 3.51 -15.83 10.33
C PRO A 102 2.82 -15.53 11.68
N PRO A 103 1.59 -14.97 11.68
CA PRO A 103 0.88 -14.66 12.92
C PRO A 103 0.65 -15.92 13.76
N ALA A 104 0.75 -15.78 15.09
CA ALA A 104 0.50 -16.88 16.02
C ALA A 104 -0.90 -17.48 15.77
N ARG A 105 -0.94 -18.77 15.40
CA ARG A 105 -2.16 -19.46 15.00
C ARG A 105 -3.07 -19.64 16.22
N ARG A 106 -4.12 -18.84 16.33
CA ARG A 106 -5.23 -19.08 17.26
C ARG A 106 -6.22 -20.06 16.62
N PRO A 107 -6.73 -21.09 17.33
CA PRO A 107 -7.82 -21.92 16.81
C PRO A 107 -9.08 -21.07 16.62
N VAL A 108 -9.73 -21.20 15.46
CA VAL A 108 -10.84 -20.32 15.04
C VAL A 108 -12.13 -21.13 14.91
N ARG A 109 -13.26 -20.55 15.33
CA ARG A 109 -14.60 -21.15 15.27
C ARG A 109 -15.34 -20.60 14.05
N GLU A 110 -16.00 -21.46 13.27
CA GLU A 110 -16.70 -21.07 12.04
C GLU A 110 -17.84 -20.07 12.28
N LEU A 111 -17.70 -18.86 11.71
CA LEU A 111 -18.83 -18.00 11.38
C LEU A 111 -19.06 -18.10 9.87
N GLY A 112 -20.33 -18.01 9.43
CA GLY A 112 -20.69 -17.97 8.00
C GLY A 112 -20.04 -16.81 7.23
N ASN A 113 -20.46 -16.57 5.99
CA ASN A 113 -19.83 -15.61 5.07
C ASN A 113 -19.52 -14.24 5.73
N GLY A 114 -18.25 -13.99 6.06
CA GLY A 114 -17.79 -12.74 6.66
C GLY A 114 -17.57 -11.62 5.64
N PRO A 115 -17.29 -10.38 6.10
CA PRO A 115 -16.97 -9.26 5.22
C PRO A 115 -15.67 -9.50 4.42
N THR A 116 -15.56 -8.90 3.23
CA THR A 116 -14.33 -8.95 2.43
C THR A 116 -13.19 -8.23 3.12
N ASP A 117 -11.93 -8.60 2.85
CA ASP A 117 -10.75 -7.86 3.32
C ASP A 117 -10.79 -6.37 2.93
N LEU A 118 -11.38 -6.04 1.78
CA LEU A 118 -11.63 -4.67 1.34
C LEU A 118 -12.65 -3.94 2.22
N ALA A 119 -13.77 -4.58 2.56
CA ALA A 119 -14.76 -4.00 3.47
C ALA A 119 -14.14 -3.75 4.86
N LEU A 120 -13.30 -4.66 5.32
CA LEU A 120 -12.56 -4.51 6.58
C LEU A 120 -11.58 -3.34 6.54
N LEU A 121 -10.83 -3.17 5.44
CA LEU A 121 -9.95 -2.02 5.25
C LEU A 121 -10.77 -0.72 5.25
N ALA A 122 -11.87 -0.66 4.50
CA ALA A 122 -12.71 0.52 4.43
C ALA A 122 -13.24 0.92 5.82
N SER A 123 -13.77 -0.03 6.60
CA SER A 123 -14.21 0.22 7.97
C SER A 123 -13.07 0.69 8.89
N ALA A 124 -11.86 0.14 8.74
CA ALA A 124 -10.70 0.55 9.54
C ALA A 124 -10.26 1.98 9.21
N VAL A 125 -10.20 2.34 7.93
CA VAL A 125 -9.86 3.70 7.46
C VAL A 125 -10.89 4.72 7.95
N GLU A 126 -12.17 4.40 7.81
CA GLU A 126 -13.25 5.28 8.25
C GLU A 126 -13.22 5.52 9.77
N ARG A 127 -12.95 4.47 10.55
CA ARG A 127 -12.76 4.59 12.00
C ARG A 127 -11.53 5.43 12.34
N ALA A 128 -10.39 5.20 11.70
CA ALA A 128 -9.17 5.98 11.94
C ALA A 128 -9.39 7.47 11.62
N ALA A 129 -10.08 7.79 10.51
CA ALA A 129 -10.43 9.15 10.15
C ALA A 129 -11.28 9.85 11.23
N ARG A 130 -12.25 9.14 11.82
CA ARG A 130 -13.03 9.64 12.96
C ARG A 130 -12.17 9.85 14.21
N GLU A 131 -11.30 8.90 14.53
CA GLU A 131 -10.42 8.96 15.72
C GLU A 131 -9.49 10.18 15.69
N VAL A 132 -9.02 10.60 14.50
CA VAL A 132 -8.16 11.78 14.34
C VAL A 132 -8.91 13.05 13.96
N ALA A 133 -10.25 13.03 13.97
CA ALA A 133 -11.10 14.13 13.52
C ALA A 133 -10.67 14.69 12.15
N ALA A 134 -10.32 13.80 11.20
CA ALA A 134 -9.89 14.20 9.87
C ALA A 134 -10.97 15.05 9.19
N ALA A 135 -10.57 16.16 8.55
CA ALA A 135 -11.47 17.00 7.79
C ALA A 135 -12.15 16.18 6.68
N GLN A 136 -13.49 16.20 6.64
CA GLN A 136 -14.22 15.54 5.57
C GLN A 136 -14.04 16.32 4.26
N VAL A 137 -13.56 15.61 3.24
CA VAL A 137 -13.48 16.15 1.88
C VAL A 137 -14.74 15.72 1.13
N PRO A 138 -15.42 16.63 0.40
CA PRO A 138 -16.56 16.27 -0.43
C PRO A 138 -16.21 15.15 -1.41
N SER A 139 -17.19 14.29 -1.69
CA SER A 139 -17.05 13.27 -2.75
C SER A 139 -16.67 13.94 -4.07
N LEU A 140 -15.70 13.35 -4.77
CA LEU A 140 -15.33 13.73 -6.15
C LEU A 140 -16.15 12.95 -7.21
N LEU A 141 -17.04 12.07 -6.75
CA LEU A 141 -18.08 11.38 -7.52
C LEU A 141 -19.43 12.00 -7.20
#